data_AF-A0A7R9Q5I6-F1
#
_entry.id   AF-A0A7R9Q5I6-F1
#
_cell.length_a   1.000
_cell.length_b   1.000
_cell.length_c   1.000
_cell.angle_alpha   90.00
_cell.angle_beta   90.00
_cell.angle_gamma   90.00
#
_symmetry.space_group_name_H-M   'P 1'
#
loop_
_entity.id
_entity.type
_entity.pdbx_description
1 polymer ?
#
loop_
_entity_poly.entity_id
_entity_poly.type
_entity_poly.pdbx_seq_one_letter_code
_entity_poly.pdbx_strand_id
1 'polypeptide(L)'
;MFIKDLSNKFYCKWSRDINDDLELPDGRSGPRAGPSLTTRDLHDNFANQYRLKETNTPNLGQSLFWHNPVDHSNYDDIKFEPLWDVTAQDLEKHPDVDKVCSDSTACVYDYVVTGDSGYAGQTKKDEAAAELIRRDLTDKATRCPALPKPKNGRKSENRYWPGTIV
;
A
#
# COMPACT_ATOMS: atom_id res chain seq x y z
N MET A 1 -8.02 -1.24 13.59
CA MET A 1 -9.33 -0.56 13.59
C MET A 1 -9.15 0.73 12.81
N PHE A 2 -9.55 0.77 11.54
CA PHE A 2 -9.63 2.02 10.78
C PHE A 2 -10.90 2.02 9.90
N ILE A 3 -11.80 2.89 10.37
CA ILE A 3 -12.78 3.76 9.72
C ILE A 3 -13.46 3.25 8.44
N LYS A 4 -14.75 2.94 8.64
CA LYS A 4 -15.79 2.86 7.63
C LYS A 4 -16.40 4.26 7.51
N ASP A 5 -15.96 5.09 6.56
CA ASP A 5 -16.81 6.10 5.92
C ASP A 5 -16.08 6.93 4.84
N LEU A 6 -16.75 7.07 3.69
CA LEU A 6 -16.78 8.27 2.85
C LEU A 6 -15.44 8.88 2.37
N SER A 7 -14.59 8.14 1.65
CA SER A 7 -13.67 8.85 0.76
C SER A 7 -13.21 8.02 -0.44
N ASN A 8 -13.55 8.51 -1.64
CA ASN A 8 -12.76 8.32 -2.86
C ASN A 8 -11.41 9.05 -2.67
N LYS A 9 -10.58 8.60 -1.73
CA LYS A 9 -9.27 9.19 -1.45
C LYS A 9 -8.24 8.09 -1.40
N PHE A 10 -7.39 8.04 -2.42
CA PHE A 10 -6.07 7.39 -2.54
C PHE A 10 -5.90 5.92 -2.09
N TYR A 11 -6.92 5.33 -1.48
CA TYR A 11 -6.96 3.95 -1.05
C TYR A 11 -7.96 3.24 -1.94
N CYS A 12 -7.51 2.11 -2.49
CA CYS A 12 -8.29 0.99 -3.00
C CYS A 12 -9.75 1.01 -2.53
N LYS A 13 -10.71 0.83 -3.44
CA LYS A 13 -12.14 1.03 -3.20
C LYS A 13 -12.73 0.10 -2.14
N TRP A 14 -11.97 -0.86 -1.62
CA TRP A 14 -12.32 -1.76 -0.52
C TRP A 14 -13.69 -2.43 -0.73
N SER A 15 -14.03 -2.65 -2.00
CA SER A 15 -15.26 -3.29 -2.47
C SER A 15 -15.17 -4.82 -2.37
N ARG A 16 -13.95 -5.35 -2.12
CA ARG A 16 -13.53 -6.75 -2.28
C ARG A 16 -13.45 -7.21 -3.74
N ASP A 17 -13.48 -6.28 -4.69
CA ASP A 17 -13.17 -6.53 -6.09
C ASP A 17 -11.81 -5.91 -6.43
N ILE A 18 -10.80 -6.74 -6.69
CA ILE A 18 -9.46 -6.26 -7.05
C ILE A 18 -9.45 -5.41 -8.33
N ASN A 19 -10.47 -5.53 -9.18
CA ASN A 19 -10.53 -4.82 -10.46
C ASN A 19 -10.93 -3.35 -10.31
N ASP A 20 -11.46 -2.93 -9.14
CA ASP A 20 -11.86 -1.54 -8.89
C ASP A 20 -10.93 -0.78 -7.93
N ASP A 21 -9.87 -1.44 -7.44
CA ASP A 21 -8.90 -0.85 -6.53
C ASP A 21 -8.01 0.21 -7.21
N LEU A 22 -7.81 0.11 -8.53
CA LEU A 22 -7.02 1.04 -9.35
C LEU A 22 -7.91 1.93 -10.24
N GLU A 23 -9.09 2.31 -9.77
CA GLU A 23 -9.94 3.31 -10.43
C GLU A 23 -9.23 4.69 -10.46
N LEU A 24 -9.36 5.46 -11.53
CA LEU A 24 -8.77 6.79 -11.69
C LEU A 24 -9.68 7.87 -11.07
N PRO A 25 -9.17 9.11 -10.82
CA PRO A 25 -9.99 10.17 -10.23
C PRO A 25 -11.22 10.55 -11.06
N ASP A 26 -11.20 10.31 -12.37
CA ASP A 26 -12.32 10.55 -13.27
C ASP A 26 -13.33 9.39 -13.33
N GLY A 27 -13.12 8.34 -12.54
CA GLY A 27 -13.96 7.15 -12.47
C GLY A 27 -13.69 6.11 -13.56
N ARG A 28 -12.70 6.33 -14.43
CA ARG A 28 -12.27 5.30 -15.39
C ARG A 28 -11.46 4.22 -14.67
N SER A 29 -11.48 3.00 -15.20
CA SER A 29 -10.54 1.96 -14.75
C SER A 29 -9.11 2.37 -15.10
N GLY A 30 -8.22 2.34 -14.11
CA GLY A 30 -6.78 2.49 -14.33
C GLY A 30 -6.13 1.19 -14.78
N PRO A 31 -4.81 1.05 -14.58
CA PRO A 31 -4.09 -0.15 -15.00
C PRO A 31 -4.64 -1.38 -14.27
N ARG A 32 -4.66 -2.52 -14.97
CA ARG A 32 -5.26 -3.75 -14.43
C ARG A 32 -4.33 -4.39 -13.41
N ALA A 33 -4.83 -4.57 -12.19
CA ALA A 33 -4.12 -5.32 -11.15
C ALA A 33 -3.85 -6.77 -11.64
N GLY A 34 -2.58 -7.17 -11.62
CA GLY A 34 -2.16 -8.49 -12.07
C GLY A 34 -0.64 -8.65 -12.14
N PRO A 35 -0.14 -9.84 -12.48
CA PRO A 35 1.29 -10.15 -12.45
C PRO A 35 2.14 -9.36 -13.45
N SER A 36 1.51 -8.83 -14.51
CA SER A 36 2.18 -8.03 -15.54
C SER A 36 2.26 -6.56 -15.20
N LEU A 37 1.66 -6.12 -14.08
CA LEU A 37 1.64 -4.72 -13.69
C LEU A 37 2.99 -4.34 -13.06
N THR A 38 3.68 -3.37 -13.66
CA THR A 38 4.96 -2.89 -13.12
C THR A 38 4.78 -1.68 -12.20
N THR A 39 5.77 -1.41 -11.34
CA THR A 39 5.80 -0.20 -10.51
C THR A 39 5.83 1.07 -11.36
N ARG A 40 6.47 1.03 -12.53
CA ARG A 40 6.44 2.13 -13.49
C ARG A 40 5.04 2.38 -14.03
N ASP A 41 4.33 1.32 -14.42
CA ASP A 41 2.93 1.46 -14.88
C ASP A 41 2.03 2.03 -13.79
N LEU A 42 2.23 1.59 -12.53
CA LEU A 42 1.52 2.14 -11.38
C LEU A 42 1.83 3.63 -11.17
N HIS A 43 3.07 4.05 -11.32
CA HIS A 43 3.43 5.46 -11.19
C HIS A 43 2.84 6.32 -12.31
N ASP A 44 3.11 5.93 -13.56
CA ASP A 44 2.82 6.76 -14.73
C ASP A 44 1.32 6.80 -15.02
N ASN A 45 0.65 5.65 -14.92
CA ASN A 45 -0.73 5.50 -15.35
C ASN A 45 -1.74 5.58 -14.20
N PHE A 46 -1.31 5.52 -12.94
CA PHE A 46 -2.20 5.58 -11.78
C PHE A 46 -1.80 6.67 -10.78
N ALA A 47 -0.65 6.57 -10.11
CA ALA A 47 -0.26 7.48 -9.03
C ALA A 47 -0.18 8.94 -9.48
N ASN A 48 0.41 9.20 -10.66
CA ASN A 48 0.48 10.54 -11.23
C ASN A 48 -0.89 11.16 -11.56
N GLN A 49 -1.93 10.34 -11.76
CA GLN A 49 -3.29 10.84 -11.96
C GLN A 49 -3.88 11.39 -10.66
N TYR A 50 -3.48 10.83 -9.51
CA TYR A 50 -3.92 11.24 -8.18
C TYR A 50 -3.07 12.36 -7.56
N ARG A 51 -2.16 12.94 -8.33
CA ARG A 51 -1.28 14.00 -7.87
C ARG A 51 -2.04 15.30 -7.63
N LEU A 52 -2.01 15.79 -6.39
CA LEU A 52 -2.62 17.07 -6.05
C LEU A 52 -1.89 18.21 -6.75
N LYS A 53 -2.66 19.20 -7.20
CA LYS A 53 -2.16 20.43 -7.80
C LYS A 53 -2.55 21.61 -6.94
N GLU A 54 -1.83 22.71 -7.11
CA GLU A 54 -2.16 23.99 -6.49
C GLU A 54 -3.51 24.55 -6.93
N THR A 55 -4.04 24.09 -8.06
CA THR A 55 -5.38 24.43 -8.53
C THR A 55 -6.37 23.31 -8.23
N ASN A 56 -7.59 23.69 -7.86
CA ASN A 56 -8.65 22.73 -7.60
C ASN A 56 -8.99 21.93 -8.85
N THR A 57 -8.80 20.61 -8.79
CA THR A 57 -9.09 19.67 -9.87
C THR A 57 -10.36 18.88 -9.53
N PRO A 58 -11.35 18.79 -10.44
CA PRO A 58 -12.56 18.00 -10.20
C PRO A 58 -12.23 16.55 -9.79
N ASN A 59 -12.97 16.02 -8.81
CA ASN A 59 -12.83 14.68 -8.24
C ASN A 59 -11.51 14.34 -7.53
N LEU A 60 -10.52 15.24 -7.56
CA LEU A 60 -9.23 15.06 -6.88
C LEU A 60 -9.01 16.08 -5.75
N GLY A 61 -9.45 17.32 -5.95
CA GLY A 61 -9.31 18.43 -5.02
C GLY A 61 -8.10 19.31 -5.33
N GLN A 62 -7.65 20.04 -4.30
CA GLN A 62 -6.52 20.98 -4.35
C GLN A 62 -5.52 20.60 -3.26
N SER A 63 -4.23 20.88 -3.49
CA SER A 63 -3.23 20.83 -2.43
C SER A 63 -3.58 21.78 -1.29
N LEU A 64 -3.36 21.32 -0.05
CA LEU A 64 -3.47 22.18 1.14
C LEU A 64 -2.25 23.08 1.33
N PHE A 65 -1.11 22.66 0.78
CA PHE A 65 0.16 23.35 0.89
C PHE A 65 0.52 23.94 -0.46
N TRP A 66 0.93 25.20 -0.45
CA TRP A 66 1.42 25.87 -1.63
C TRP A 66 2.93 25.74 -1.74
N HIS A 67 3.42 25.32 -2.90
CA HIS A 67 4.84 25.30 -3.21
C HIS A 67 5.16 25.97 -4.56
N ASN A 68 6.39 26.47 -4.69
CA ASN A 68 6.87 26.99 -5.97
C ASN A 68 7.02 25.86 -6.99
N PRO A 69 6.89 26.17 -8.30
CA PRO A 69 7.30 25.23 -9.34
C PRO A 69 8.80 24.97 -9.19
N VAL A 70 9.17 23.70 -9.07
CA VAL A 70 10.54 23.25 -8.85
C VAL A 70 11.04 22.44 -10.05
N ASP A 71 12.36 22.37 -10.21
CA ASP A 71 12.99 21.63 -11.31
C ASP A 71 12.82 20.09 -11.19
N HIS A 72 13.07 19.41 -12.32
CA HIS A 72 12.92 17.97 -12.61
C HIS A 72 13.47 16.95 -11.60
N SER A 73 14.31 17.37 -10.65
CA SER A 73 14.85 16.49 -9.62
C SER A 73 13.98 16.39 -8.36
N ASN A 74 12.88 17.13 -8.29
CA ASN A 74 12.01 17.13 -7.11
C ASN A 74 10.82 16.19 -7.29
N TYR A 75 10.43 15.52 -6.20
CA TYR A 75 9.23 14.68 -6.17
C TYR A 75 7.96 15.42 -6.58
N ASP A 76 7.95 16.76 -6.46
CA ASP A 76 6.85 17.66 -6.85
C ASP A 76 6.85 18.07 -8.34
N ASP A 77 7.84 17.67 -9.14
CA ASP A 77 7.76 17.76 -10.62
C ASP A 77 6.97 16.58 -11.23
N ILE A 78 6.05 16.90 -12.16
CA ILE A 78 5.29 15.90 -12.94
C ILE A 78 6.16 15.06 -13.86
N LYS A 79 7.34 15.55 -14.23
CA LYS A 79 8.33 14.85 -15.05
C LYS A 79 9.37 14.09 -14.22
N PHE A 80 9.22 14.10 -12.90
CA PHE A 80 10.09 13.30 -12.04
C PHE A 80 9.92 11.82 -12.39
N GLU A 81 11.04 11.18 -12.72
CA GLU A 81 11.12 9.73 -12.90
C GLU A 81 11.98 9.16 -11.77
N PRO A 82 11.41 8.33 -10.88
CA PRO A 82 12.21 7.65 -9.88
C PRO A 82 13.13 6.62 -10.55
N LEU A 83 14.13 6.20 -9.78
CA LEU A 83 14.91 5.03 -10.14
C LEU A 83 13.99 3.80 -10.08
N TRP A 84 13.75 3.19 -11.24
CA TRP A 84 12.87 2.03 -11.35
C TRP A 84 13.57 0.71 -11.04
N ASP A 85 14.83 0.63 -11.44
CA ASP A 85 15.63 -0.58 -11.37
C ASP A 85 16.97 -0.25 -10.72
N VAL A 86 17.42 -1.15 -9.86
CA VAL A 86 18.78 -1.10 -9.29
C VAL A 86 19.74 -1.70 -10.31
N THR A 87 20.75 -0.94 -10.71
CA THR A 87 21.75 -1.45 -11.66
C THR A 87 22.83 -2.27 -10.95
N ALA A 88 23.52 -3.15 -11.68
CA ALA A 88 24.66 -3.90 -11.13
C ALA A 88 25.76 -2.98 -10.59
N GLN A 89 25.98 -1.83 -11.21
CA GLN A 89 26.95 -0.82 -10.76
C GLN A 89 26.55 -0.18 -9.43
N ASP A 90 25.26 -0.12 -9.13
CA ASP A 90 24.78 0.38 -7.86
C ASP A 90 24.95 -0.65 -6.75
N LEU A 91 24.73 -1.93 -7.05
CA LEU A 91 25.00 -3.03 -6.11
C LEU A 91 26.49 -3.15 -5.78
N GLU A 92 27.39 -2.91 -6.74
CA GLU A 92 28.85 -2.93 -6.51
C GLU A 92 29.31 -1.92 -5.44
N LYS A 93 28.58 -0.81 -5.26
CA LYS A 93 28.86 0.19 -4.22
C LYS A 93 28.43 -0.26 -2.82
N HIS A 94 27.59 -1.29 -2.74
CA HIS A 94 26.98 -1.80 -1.51
C HIS A 94 27.23 -3.32 -1.36
N PRO A 95 28.47 -3.75 -1.08
CA PRO A 95 28.83 -5.18 -1.05
C PRO A 95 28.14 -5.97 0.07
N ASP A 96 27.59 -5.30 1.08
CA ASP A 96 26.86 -5.93 2.18
C ASP A 96 25.34 -6.02 1.92
N VAL A 97 24.86 -5.64 0.73
CA VAL A 97 23.43 -5.64 0.39
C VAL A 97 22.79 -7.01 0.58
N ASP A 98 23.48 -8.07 0.17
CA ASP A 98 22.99 -9.46 0.29
C ASP A 98 22.86 -9.89 1.75
N LYS A 99 23.76 -9.41 2.63
CA LYS A 99 23.73 -9.75 4.07
C LYS A 99 22.56 -9.07 4.79
N VAL A 100 22.22 -7.85 4.38
CA VAL A 100 21.13 -7.07 4.98
C VAL A 100 19.79 -7.53 4.40
N CYS A 101 19.71 -7.56 3.08
CA CYS A 101 18.44 -7.66 2.36
C CYS A 101 18.05 -9.08 1.96
N SER A 102 19.01 -10.01 1.77
CA SER A 102 18.72 -11.33 1.22
C SER A 102 18.02 -11.22 -0.15
N ASP A 103 16.77 -11.64 -0.25
CA ASP A 103 15.94 -11.70 -1.45
C ASP A 103 14.89 -10.59 -1.55
N SER A 104 14.82 -9.70 -0.55
CA SER A 104 13.90 -8.57 -0.53
C SER A 104 14.34 -7.50 -1.52
N THR A 105 13.61 -7.38 -2.63
CA THR A 105 13.87 -6.35 -3.66
C THR A 105 13.64 -4.94 -3.14
N ALA A 106 12.63 -4.75 -2.28
CA ALA A 106 12.34 -3.47 -1.64
C ALA A 106 13.50 -3.04 -0.71
N CYS A 107 14.04 -3.96 0.09
CA CYS A 107 15.21 -3.68 0.91
C CYS A 107 16.44 -3.33 0.08
N VAL A 108 16.71 -4.08 -0.99
CA VAL A 108 17.85 -3.82 -1.88
C VAL A 108 17.75 -2.41 -2.46
N TYR A 109 16.56 -2.02 -2.94
CA TYR A 109 16.30 -0.69 -3.45
C TYR A 109 16.57 0.40 -2.41
N ASP A 110 15.99 0.26 -1.21
CA ASP A 110 16.15 1.25 -0.15
C ASP A 110 17.61 1.36 0.31
N TYR A 111 18.35 0.24 0.36
CA TYR A 111 19.75 0.28 0.73
C TYR A 111 20.59 1.01 -0.33
N VAL A 112 20.33 0.77 -1.61
CA VAL A 112 21.03 1.45 -2.71
C VAL A 112 20.72 2.95 -2.75
N VAL A 113 19.45 3.33 -2.56
CA VAL A 113 19.04 4.73 -2.64
C VAL A 113 19.49 5.53 -1.43
N THR A 114 19.43 4.94 -0.22
CA THR A 114 19.75 5.66 1.01
C THR A 114 21.19 5.47 1.48
N GLY A 115 21.83 4.38 1.07
CA GLY A 115 23.12 3.95 1.63
C GLY A 115 23.06 3.49 3.08
N ASP A 116 21.87 3.40 3.70
CA ASP A 116 21.68 3.10 5.11
C ASP A 116 21.16 1.67 5.33
N SER A 117 22.01 0.83 5.92
CA SER A 117 21.67 -0.57 6.23
C SER A 117 20.58 -0.74 7.31
N GLY A 118 20.48 0.21 8.25
CA GLY A 118 19.46 0.21 9.29
C GLY A 118 18.09 0.55 8.74
N TYR A 119 18.04 1.53 7.83
CA TYR A 119 16.83 1.89 7.09
C TYR A 119 16.35 0.71 6.23
N ALA A 120 17.22 0.16 5.39
CA ALA A 120 16.89 -0.99 4.55
C ALA A 120 16.46 -2.23 5.37
N GLY A 121 17.16 -2.49 6.48
CA GLY A 121 16.82 -3.55 7.41
C GLY A 121 15.44 -3.36 8.07
N GLN A 122 14.94 -2.13 8.19
CA GLN A 122 13.58 -1.86 8.65
C GLN A 122 12.56 -2.17 7.55
N THR A 123 12.82 -1.76 6.30
CA THR A 123 11.96 -2.08 5.14
C THR A 123 11.70 -3.58 5.05
N LYS A 124 12.74 -4.41 5.18
CA LYS A 124 12.63 -5.87 5.18
C LYS A 124 11.71 -6.40 6.29
N LYS A 125 11.76 -5.81 7.49
CA LYS A 125 10.90 -6.21 8.61
C LYS A 125 9.44 -5.84 8.33
N ASP A 126 9.23 -4.67 7.74
CA ASP A 126 7.89 -4.18 7.42
C ASP A 126 7.25 -5.01 6.29
N GLU A 127 8.03 -5.38 5.28
CA GLU A 127 7.62 -6.33 4.24
C GLU A 127 7.21 -7.68 4.84
N ALA A 128 8.03 -8.25 5.72
CA ALA A 128 7.71 -9.50 6.41
C ALA A 128 6.44 -9.37 7.28
N ALA A 129 6.25 -8.24 7.94
CA ALA A 129 5.05 -7.97 8.74
C ALA A 129 3.79 -7.88 7.86
N ALA A 130 3.88 -7.23 6.70
CA ALA A 130 2.78 -7.15 5.74
C ALA A 130 2.38 -8.54 5.23
N GLU A 131 3.35 -9.41 4.92
CA GLU A 131 3.09 -10.79 4.52
C GLU A 131 2.43 -11.63 5.62
N LEU A 132 2.85 -11.45 6.88
CA LEU A 132 2.20 -12.10 8.02
C LEU A 132 0.74 -11.66 8.16
N ILE A 133 0.46 -10.36 8.05
CA ILE A 133 -0.91 -9.83 8.09
C ILE A 133 -1.73 -10.38 6.92
N ARG A 134 -1.17 -10.40 5.71
CA ARG A 134 -1.84 -10.96 4.52
C ARG A 134 -2.20 -12.42 4.74
N ARG A 135 -1.28 -13.23 5.26
CA ARG A 135 -1.53 -14.63 5.59
C ARG A 135 -2.67 -14.77 6.60
N ASP A 136 -2.59 -14.04 7.71
CA ASP A 136 -3.58 -14.12 8.79
C ASP A 136 -4.97 -13.63 8.35
N LEU A 137 -5.06 -12.70 7.40
CA LEU A 137 -6.32 -12.25 6.78
C LEU A 137 -6.86 -13.21 5.72
N THR A 138 -5.98 -13.94 5.03
CA THR A 138 -6.37 -14.93 4.02
C THR A 138 -6.96 -16.18 4.69
N ASP A 139 -6.52 -16.48 5.91
CA ASP A 139 -7.14 -17.51 6.74
C ASP A 139 -8.61 -17.15 7.02
N LYS A 140 -9.51 -17.89 6.37
CA LYS A 140 -10.96 -17.76 6.57
C LYS A 140 -11.30 -18.09 8.02
N ALA A 141 -11.42 -17.07 8.86
CA ALA A 141 -12.03 -17.21 10.18
C ALA A 141 -13.49 -17.66 10.01
N THR A 142 -13.73 -18.96 10.18
CA THR A 142 -15.09 -19.52 10.20
C THR A 142 -15.76 -19.01 11.46
N ARG A 143 -16.60 -17.97 11.32
CA ARG A 143 -17.38 -17.44 12.43
C ARG A 143 -18.54 -18.40 12.69
N CYS A 144 -18.61 -18.96 13.90
CA CYS A 144 -19.80 -19.69 14.32
C CYS A 144 -21.03 -18.77 14.24
N PRO A 145 -22.19 -19.26 13.76
CA PRO A 145 -23.41 -18.49 13.77
C PRO A 145 -23.78 -18.10 15.22
N ALA A 146 -24.41 -16.95 15.38
CA ALA A 146 -24.87 -16.50 16.69
C ALA A 146 -25.82 -17.55 17.30
N LEU A 147 -25.47 -18.08 18.48
CA LEU A 147 -26.34 -19.03 19.18
C LEU A 147 -27.68 -18.36 19.52
N PRO A 148 -28.83 -19.04 19.32
CA PRO A 148 -30.13 -18.50 19.68
C PRO A 148 -30.24 -18.29 21.20
N LYS A 149 -31.12 -17.38 21.62
CA LYS A 149 -31.37 -17.12 23.04
C LYS A 149 -31.92 -18.40 23.71
N PRO A 150 -31.43 -18.78 24.91
CA PRO A 150 -32.00 -19.91 25.65
C PRO A 150 -33.47 -19.66 26.03
N LYS A 151 -34.29 -20.70 25.98
CA LYS A 151 -35.77 -20.64 26.17
C LYS A 151 -36.17 -19.95 27.49
N ASN A 152 -35.38 -20.12 28.56
CA ASN A 152 -35.61 -19.54 29.90
C ASN A 152 -34.42 -18.70 30.42
N GLY A 153 -33.51 -18.24 29.54
CA GLY A 153 -32.29 -17.54 29.95
C GLY A 153 -32.17 -16.11 29.42
N ARG A 154 -31.33 -15.29 30.05
CA ARG A 154 -30.88 -14.00 29.48
C ARG A 154 -29.56 -14.21 28.75
N LYS A 155 -29.47 -13.72 27.52
CA LYS A 155 -28.23 -13.73 26.74
C LYS A 155 -27.45 -12.45 27.05
N SER A 156 -26.36 -12.57 27.78
CA SER A 156 -25.43 -11.46 28.03
C SER A 156 -24.44 -11.35 26.87
N GLU A 157 -24.87 -10.71 25.77
CA GLU A 157 -24.08 -10.29 24.61
C GLU A 157 -23.25 -11.36 23.87
N ASN A 158 -23.21 -11.28 22.54
CA ASN A 158 -22.25 -12.08 21.76
C ASN A 158 -20.85 -11.45 21.91
N ARG A 159 -20.12 -11.77 22.97
CA ARG A 159 -18.69 -11.41 23.03
C ARG A 159 -17.88 -12.43 22.25
N TYR A 160 -17.31 -11.98 21.14
CA TYR A 160 -16.33 -12.75 20.40
C TYR A 160 -14.95 -12.47 20.98
N TRP A 161 -14.36 -13.46 21.65
CA TRP A 161 -12.97 -13.40 22.09
C TRP A 161 -12.11 -14.17 21.07
N PRO A 162 -11.24 -13.47 20.32
CA PRO A 162 -10.31 -14.15 19.43
C PRO A 162 -9.45 -15.13 20.24
N GLY A 163 -9.42 -16.41 19.84
CA GLY A 163 -8.62 -17.46 20.48
C GLY A 163 -9.32 -18.32 21.52
N THR A 164 -10.62 -18.10 21.79
CA THR A 164 -11.41 -18.99 22.66
C THR A 164 -12.34 -19.85 21.81
N ILE A 165 -12.22 -21.18 21.91
CA ILE A 165 -13.18 -22.11 21.31
C ILE A 165 -14.43 -22.10 22.19
N VAL A 166 -15.59 -21.79 21.60
CA VAL A 166 -16.91 -21.92 22.23
C VAL A 166 -17.67 -23.10 21.65
#